data_AF-A0A6L5Z4P8-F1
#
_entry.id   AF-A0A6L5Z4P8-F1
#
_cell.length_a   1.000
_cell.length_b   1.000
_cell.length_c   1.000
_cell.angle_alpha   90.00
_cell.angle_beta   90.00
_cell.angle_gamma   90.00
#
_symmetry.space_group_name_H-M   'P 1'
#
loop_
_entity.id
_entity.type
_entity.pdbx_description
1 polymer ?
#
loop_
_entity_poly.entity_id
_entity_poly.type
_entity_poly.pdbx_seq_one_letter_code
_entity_poly.pdbx_strand_id
1 'polypeptide(L)' 'MANQPAKKFRLGLITATIWNNDGFYSIDLSRSYKTDTGEWRNTTSFHHSDLLNLARCAERAESWIGRQINDR' A
#
# COMPACT_ATOMS: atom_id res chain seq x y z
N MET A 1 2.51 -19.08 8.58
CA MET A 1 3.57 -18.06 8.65
C MET A 1 3.03 -16.83 7.95
N ALA A 2 3.03 -15.66 8.60
CA ALA A 2 2.59 -14.45 7.93
C ALA A 2 3.63 -14.12 6.84
N ASN A 3 3.23 -14.19 5.56
CA ASN A 3 4.12 -13.78 4.48
C ASN A 3 4.57 -12.34 4.78
N GLN A 4 5.87 -12.07 4.70
CA GLN A 4 6.31 -10.69 4.83
C GLN A 4 5.95 -9.96 3.54
N PRO A 5 5.47 -8.72 3.62
CA PRO A 5 5.17 -7.93 2.44
C PRO A 5 6.48 -7.70 1.66
N ALA A 6 6.42 -7.88 0.34
CA ALA A 6 7.57 -7.73 -0.54
C ALA A 6 8.08 -6.28 -0.57
N LYS A 7 7.17 -5.30 -0.48
CA LYS A 7 7.51 -3.88 -0.39
C LYS A 7 6.38 -3.09 0.26
N LYS A 8 6.71 -1.94 0.85
CA LYS A 8 5.74 -0.95 1.31
C LYS A 8 6.14 0.44 0.84
N PHE A 9 5.16 1.22 0.39
CA PHE A 9 5.28 2.65 0.14
C PHE A 9 4.30 3.39 1.03
N ARG A 10 4.72 4.53 1.60
CA ARG A 10 3.88 5.36 2.45
C ARG A 10 3.99 6.83 2.05
N LEU A 11 2.85 7.49 1.94
CA LEU A 11 2.72 8.93 1.78
C LEU A 11 1.64 9.44 2.72
N GLY A 12 2.05 10.24 3.72
CA GLY A 12 1.16 10.68 4.79
C GLY A 12 0.49 9.50 5.48
N LEU A 13 -0.85 9.47 5.42
CA LEU A 13 -1.67 8.41 6.01
C LEU A 13 -1.87 7.21 5.09
N ILE A 14 -1.52 7.31 3.80
CA ILE A 14 -1.75 6.24 2.82
C ILE A 14 -0.53 5.32 2.73
N THR A 15 -0.79 4.02 2.79
CA THR A 15 0.21 2.97 2.63
C THR A 15 -0.22 2.03 1.50
N ALA A 16 0.68 1.79 0.55
CA ALA A 16 0.58 0.66 -0.39
C ALA A 16 1.47 -0.47 0.13
N THR A 17 0.88 -1.63 0.37
CA THR A 17 1.59 -2.85 0.78
C THR A 17 1.55 -3.85 -0.37
N ILE A 18 2.71 -4.25 -0.86
CA ILE A 18 2.87 -5.18 -1.98
C ILE A 18 3.16 -6.57 -1.43
N TRP A 19 2.47 -7.57 -1.95
CA TRP A 19 2.63 -8.98 -1.60
C TRP A 19 3.10 -9.75 -2.83
N ASN A 20 4.04 -10.68 -2.64
CA ASN A 20 4.45 -11.64 -3.66
C ASN A 20 3.74 -12.96 -3.38
N ASN A 21 2.89 -13.39 -4.31
CA ASN A 21 2.07 -14.59 -4.19
C ASN A 21 2.55 -15.66 -5.20
N ASP A 22 3.84 -15.97 -5.16
CA ASP A 22 4.45 -17.06 -5.93
C ASP A 22 4.08 -17.09 -7.42
N GLY A 23 4.27 -15.97 -8.10
CA GLY A 23 4.05 -15.85 -9.55
C GLY A 23 3.27 -14.61 -9.95
N PHE A 24 2.60 -13.96 -9.00
CA PHE A 24 1.95 -12.67 -9.21
C PHE A 24 2.09 -11.78 -7.98
N TYR A 25 1.92 -10.48 -8.18
CA TYR A 25 1.92 -9.49 -7.10
C TYR A 25 0.51 -8.99 -6.83
N SER A 26 0.18 -8.77 -5.56
CA SER A 26 -1.04 -8.05 -5.15
C SER A 26 -0.68 -6.82 -4.33
N ILE A 27 -1.59 -5.83 -4.30
CA ILE A 27 -1.40 -4.58 -3.57
C ILE A 27 -2.59 -4.39 -2.62
N ASP A 28 -2.30 -4.09 -1.36
CA ASP A 28 -3.25 -3.57 -0.38
C ASP A 28 -2.99 -2.06 -0.19
N LEU A 29 -4.00 -1.24 -0.47
CA LEU A 29 -3.99 0.19 -0.20
C LEU A 29 -4.81 0.46 1.06
N SER A 30 -4.20 1.08 2.05
CA SER A 30 -4.87 1.44 3.29
C SER A 30 -4.54 2.85 3.73
N ARG A 31 -5.48 3.45 4.44
CA ARG A 31 -5.33 4.72 5.13
C ARG A 31 -5.26 4.48 6.64
N SER A 32 -4.23 5.03 7.28
CA SER A 32 -4.11 5.02 8.73
C SER A 32 -4.90 6.19 9.34
N TYR A 33 -5.62 5.94 10.42
CA TYR A 33 -6.34 6.96 11.18
C TYR A 33 -6.21 6.67 12.67
N LYS A 34 -6.39 7.71 13.49
CA LYS A 34 -6.37 7.60 14.94
C LYS A 34 -7.81 7.52 15.44
N THR A 35 -8.12 6.55 16.28
CA THR A 35 -9.43 6.41 16.93
C THR A 35 -9.57 7.41 18.08
N ASP A 36 -10.79 7.54 18.60
CA ASP A 36 -11.09 8.37 19.77
C ASP A 36 -10.35 7.89 21.03
N THR A 37 -10.05 6.59 21.13
CA THR A 37 -9.21 6.00 22.18
C THR A 37 -7.70 6.25 21.97
N GLY A 38 -7.32 6.91 20.89
CA GLY A 38 -5.94 7.23 20.54
C GLY A 38 -5.18 6.11 19.84
N GLU A 39 -5.82 4.99 19.53
CA GLU A 39 -5.22 3.86 18.81
C GLU A 39 -5.09 4.17 17.31
N TRP A 40 -4.01 3.72 16.69
CA TRP A 40 -3.89 3.76 15.23
C TRP A 40 -4.56 2.54 14.62
N ARG A 41 -5.41 2.77 13.63
CA ARG A 41 -6.07 1.72 12.84
C ARG A 41 -5.94 2.02 11.35
N ASN A 42 -6.20 1.01 10.53
CA ASN A 42 -6.20 1.14 9.08
C ASN A 42 -7.63 0.94 8.54
N THR A 43 -7.94 1.63 7.45
CA THR A 43 -9.21 1.50 6.73
C THR A 43 -8.96 1.51 5.22
N THR A 44 -9.90 0.98 4.45
CA THR A 44 -9.94 1.05 2.98
C THR A 44 -10.91 2.13 2.49
N SER A 45 -11.43 2.97 3.39
CA SER A 45 -12.21 4.16 3.05
C SER A 45 -11.29 5.39 2.97
N PHE A 46 -11.41 6.15 1.89
CA PHE A 46 -10.57 7.30 1.58
C PHE A 46 -11.41 8.58 1.49
N HIS A 47 -10.85 9.70 1.93
CA HIS A 47 -11.43 11.04 1.73
C HIS A 47 -10.86 11.66 0.46
N HIS A 48 -11.48 12.74 -0.02
CA HIS A 48 -11.00 13.49 -1.17
C HIS A 48 -9.52 13.92 -1.02
N SER A 49 -9.11 14.36 0.18
CA SER A 49 -7.73 14.76 0.48
C SER A 49 -6.71 13.62 0.39
N ASP A 50 -7.17 12.37 0.42
CA ASP A 50 -6.29 11.20 0.37
C ASP A 50 -5.96 10.79 -1.07
N LEU A 51 -6.77 11.19 -2.04
CA LEU A 51 -6.75 10.64 -3.40
C LEU A 51 -5.41 10.88 -4.11
N LEU A 52 -4.78 12.04 -3.94
CA LEU A 52 -3.48 12.31 -4.55
C LEU A 52 -2.39 11.41 -3.95
N ASN A 53 -2.39 11.23 -2.63
CA ASN A 53 -1.43 10.34 -1.97
C ASN A 53 -1.67 8.88 -2.35
N LEU A 54 -2.94 8.47 -2.46
CA LEU A 54 -3.34 7.14 -2.92
C LEU A 54 -2.85 6.88 -4.34
N ALA A 55 -3.12 7.78 -5.28
CA ALA A 55 -2.67 7.65 -6.67
C ALA A 55 -1.15 7.54 -6.75
N ARG A 56 -0.40 8.36 -6.01
CA ARG A 56 1.07 8.32 -5.97
C ARG A 56 1.62 7.08 -5.28
N CYS A 57 0.92 6.51 -4.31
CA CYS A 57 1.29 5.23 -3.71
C CYS A 57 1.04 4.07 -4.69
N ALA A 58 -0.08 4.08 -5.41
CA ALA A 58 -0.40 3.11 -6.44
C ALA A 58 0.61 3.14 -7.60
N GLU A 59 0.95 4.33 -8.11
CA GLU A 59 1.94 4.52 -9.16
C GLU A 59 3.32 3.98 -8.76
N ARG A 60 3.79 4.28 -7.52
CA ARG A 60 5.07 3.72 -7.03
C ARG A 60 5.04 2.21 -6.90
N ALA A 61 3.90 1.65 -6.49
CA ALA A 61 3.74 0.20 -6.37
C ALA A 61 3.78 -0.47 -7.75
N GLU A 62 3.03 0.05 -8.71
CA GLU A 62 3.05 -0.38 -10.11
C GLU A 62 4.48 -0.35 -10.66
N SER A 63 5.17 0.78 -10.55
CA SER A 63 6.52 0.92 -11.11
C SER A 63 7.53 -0.03 -10.47
N TRP A 64 7.37 -0.35 -9.18
CA TRP A 64 8.20 -1.35 -8.52
C TRP A 64 7.89 -2.76 -9.03
N ILE A 65 6.60 -3.14 -9.12
CA ILE A 65 6.17 -4.43 -9.65
C ILE A 65 6.64 -4.62 -11.10
N GLY A 66 6.48 -3.61 -11.95
CA GLY A 66 6.93 -3.65 -13.34
C GLY A 66 8.43 -3.96 -13.47
N ARG A 67 9.26 -3.38 -12.60
CA ARG A 67 10.69 -3.73 -12.53
C ARG A 67 10.90 -5.18 -12.09
N GLN A 68 10.20 -5.65 -11.05
CA GLN A 68 10.33 -7.04 -10.59
C GLN A 68 9.90 -8.07 -11.65
N ILE A 69 8.91 -7.73 -12.49
CA ILE A 69 8.46 -8.59 -13.58
C ILE A 69 9.49 -8.61 -14.72
N ASN A 70 10.05 -7.45 -15.08
CA ASN A 70 11.03 -7.34 -16.16
C ASN A 70 12.41 -7.91 -15.80
N ASP A 71 12.78 -7.89 -14.51
CA ASP A 71 14.06 -8.40 -14.01
C ASP A 71 14.02 -9.93 -13.74
N ARG A 72 12.92 -10.61 -14.08
CA ARG A 72 12.68 -12.04 -13.83
C ARG A 72 12.99 -12.90 -15.04
#